data_AF-A0A257K5V3-F1
#
_entry.id   AF-A0A257K5V3-F1
#
_cell.length_a   1.000
_cell.length_b   1.000
_cell.length_c   1.000
_cell.angle_alpha   90.00
_cell.angle_beta   90.00
_cell.angle_gamma   90.00
#
_symmetry.space_group_name_H-M   'P 1'
#
loop_
_entity.id
_entity.type
_entity.pdbx_description
1 polymer ?
#
loop_
_entity_poly.entity_id
_entity_poly.type
_entity_poly.pdbx_seq_one_letter_code
_entity_poly.pdbx_strand_id
1 'polypeptide(L)'
;MAGNRKLIALYRRLVNELSLFRRANLADGQQIPVSVSEHRAILKAIAAGDGEAASRALRDHVLDSKARTLRKQSDTPLGAAPPRLAPPAVRSARRSAAVPTAPTTAPARKAKHA
;
A
#
# COMPACT_ATOMS: atom_id res chain seq x y z
N MET A 1 -6.08 -6.54 20.08
CA MET A 1 -7.33 -6.89 19.35
C MET A 1 -8.40 -7.22 20.39
N ALA A 2 -9.66 -6.87 20.15
CA ALA A 2 -10.77 -6.92 21.12
C ALA A 2 -11.18 -8.34 21.60
N GLY A 3 -10.35 -9.37 21.45
CA GLY A 3 -10.59 -10.74 21.94
C GLY A 3 -11.68 -11.53 21.21
N ASN A 4 -12.50 -10.89 20.37
CA ASN A 4 -13.66 -11.53 19.74
C ASN A 4 -13.32 -12.16 18.38
N ARG A 5 -13.20 -13.49 18.35
CA ARG A 5 -12.92 -14.29 17.16
C ARG A 5 -13.96 -14.12 16.04
N LYS A 6 -15.24 -13.99 16.39
CA LYS A 6 -16.33 -13.81 15.41
C LYS A 6 -16.18 -12.48 14.67
N LEU A 7 -15.87 -11.40 15.39
CA LEU A 7 -15.62 -10.10 14.77
C LEU A 7 -14.40 -10.11 13.85
N ILE A 8 -13.32 -10.79 14.24
CA ILE A 8 -12.12 -10.92 13.40
C ILE A 8 -12.42 -11.67 12.10
N ALA A 9 -13.22 -12.74 12.16
CA ALA A 9 -13.62 -13.49 10.97
C ALA A 9 -14.45 -12.63 10.00
N LEU A 10 -15.43 -11.88 10.53
CA LEU A 10 -16.25 -10.96 9.74
C LEU A 10 -15.41 -9.85 9.10
N TYR A 11 -14.50 -9.24 9.87
CA TYR A 11 -13.58 -8.22 9.37
C TYR A 11 -12.75 -8.73 8.18
N ARG A 12 -12.12 -9.91 8.32
CA ARG A 12 -11.30 -10.50 7.25
C ARG A 12 -12.10 -10.75 5.98
N ARG A 13 -13.30 -11.31 6.12
CA ARG A 13 -14.20 -11.53 4.98
C ARG A 13 -14.55 -10.22 4.29
N LEU A 14 -14.95 -9.21 5.07
CA LEU A 14 -15.35 -7.90 4.54
C LEU A 14 -14.20 -7.21 3.80
N VAL A 15 -12.99 -7.20 4.35
CA VAL A 15 -11.82 -6.60 3.70
C VAL A 15 -11.48 -7.32 2.40
N ASN A 16 -11.66 -8.63 2.33
CA ASN A 16 -11.45 -9.40 1.11
C ASN A 16 -12.46 -9.01 0.03
N GLU A 17 -13.74 -8.91 0.38
CA GLU A 17 -14.82 -8.46 -0.53
C GLU A 17 -14.57 -7.03 -1.03
N LEU A 18 -13.99 -6.15 -0.20
CA LEU A 18 -13.68 -4.76 -0.56
C LEU A 18 -12.31 -4.56 -1.23
N SER A 19 -11.50 -5.60 -1.39
CA SER A 19 -10.09 -5.49 -1.81
C SER A 19 -9.91 -4.87 -3.20
N LEU A 20 -10.82 -5.13 -4.14
CA LEU A 20 -10.82 -4.53 -5.48
C LEU A 20 -11.08 -3.02 -5.42
N PHE A 21 -12.10 -2.60 -4.67
CA PHE A 21 -12.42 -1.19 -4.49
C PHE A 21 -11.29 -0.45 -3.77
N ARG A 22 -10.66 -1.08 -2.77
CA ARG A 22 -9.52 -0.48 -2.07
C ARG A 22 -8.34 -0.24 -3.01
N ARG A 23 -8.03 -1.20 -3.90
CA ARG A 23 -6.98 -1.01 -4.92
C ARG A 23 -7.34 0.13 -5.87
N ALA A 24 -8.56 0.16 -6.38
CA ALA A 24 -9.02 1.21 -7.27
C ALA A 24 -8.98 2.61 -6.61
N ASN A 25 -9.43 2.71 -5.35
CA ASN A 25 -9.50 3.97 -4.61
C ASN A 25 -8.13 4.59 -4.28
N LEU A 26 -7.08 3.77 -4.15
CA LEU A 26 -5.75 4.21 -3.74
C LEU A 26 -4.75 4.31 -4.91
N ALA A 27 -5.15 3.90 -6.12
CA ALA A 27 -4.25 3.79 -7.28
C ALA A 27 -3.59 5.13 -7.69
N ASP A 28 -4.31 6.25 -7.55
CA ASP A 28 -3.84 7.59 -7.90
C ASP A 28 -3.18 8.33 -6.72
N GLY A 29 -3.13 7.70 -5.54
CA GLY A 29 -2.54 8.26 -4.32
C GLY A 29 -3.30 9.41 -3.67
N GLN A 30 -4.31 10.01 -4.33
CA GLN A 30 -4.99 11.22 -3.84
C GLN A 30 -5.75 10.98 -2.53
N GLN A 31 -6.23 9.75 -2.33
CA GLN A 31 -7.00 9.37 -1.13
C GLN A 31 -6.13 8.95 0.05
N ILE A 32 -4.83 8.75 -0.14
CA ILE A 32 -3.92 8.30 0.94
C ILE A 32 -3.83 9.34 2.07
N PRO A 33 -3.56 10.64 1.81
CA PRO A 33 -3.43 11.63 2.88
C PRO A 33 -4.72 11.79 3.70
N VAL A 34 -5.87 11.75 3.02
CA VAL A 34 -7.20 11.84 3.66
C VAL A 34 -7.45 10.64 4.55
N SER A 35 -7.22 9.43 4.04
CA SER A 35 -7.39 8.22 4.84
C SER A 35 -6.46 8.21 6.07
N VAL A 36 -5.22 8.68 5.92
CA VAL A 36 -4.27 8.76 7.03
C VAL A 36 -4.72 9.76 8.10
N SER A 37 -5.27 10.92 7.74
CA SER A 37 -5.75 11.89 8.73
C SER A 37 -6.95 11.36 9.50
N GLU A 38 -7.89 10.69 8.83
CA GLU A 38 -9.04 10.01 9.45
C GLU A 38 -8.57 8.93 10.44
N HIS A 39 -7.61 8.08 10.05
CA HIS A 39 -7.05 7.06 10.94
C HIS A 39 -6.34 7.65 12.16
N ARG A 40 -5.63 8.78 12.00
CA ARG A 40 -5.01 9.49 13.13
C ARG A 40 -6.05 9.99 14.13
N ALA A 41 -7.19 10.50 13.66
CA ALA A 41 -8.28 10.93 14.54
C ALA A 41 -8.85 9.75 15.35
N ILE A 42 -9.08 8.60 14.70
CA ILE A 42 -9.52 7.37 15.36
C ILE A 42 -8.50 6.94 16.43
N LEU A 43 -7.22 6.87 16.09
CA LEU A 43 -6.16 6.46 17.03
C LEU A 43 -6.05 7.42 18.21
N LYS A 44 -6.21 8.72 17.98
CA LYS A 44 -6.20 9.73 19.05
C LYS A 44 -7.36 9.51 20.03
N ALA A 45 -8.56 9.24 19.54
CA ALA A 45 -9.72 8.96 20.39
C ALA A 45 -9.53 7.67 21.21
N ILE A 46 -9.01 6.60 20.59
CA ILE A 46 -8.69 5.35 21.29
C ILE A 46 -7.62 5.58 22.36
N ALA A 47 -6.55 6.31 22.05
CA ALA A 47 -5.48 6.60 22.99
C ALA A 47 -5.95 7.45 24.19
N ALA A 48 -6.95 8.30 23.98
CA ALA A 48 -7.59 9.07 25.05
C ALA A 48 -8.57 8.24 25.90
N GLY A 49 -8.86 7.00 25.53
CA GLY A 49 -9.86 6.16 26.19
C GLY A 49 -11.31 6.57 25.91
N ASP A 50 -11.54 7.47 24.95
CA ASP A 50 -12.88 7.96 24.58
C ASP A 50 -13.50 7.01 23.53
N GLY A 51 -14.21 6.00 24.03
CA GLY A 51 -14.89 5.01 23.19
C GLY A 51 -15.99 5.60 22.30
N GLU A 52 -16.66 6.65 22.77
CA GLU A 52 -17.73 7.33 22.04
C GLU A 52 -17.18 8.18 20.88
N ALA A 53 -16.09 8.91 21.11
CA ALA A 53 -15.40 9.61 20.02
C ALA A 53 -14.78 8.64 19.01
N ALA A 54 -14.22 7.52 19.49
CA ALA A 54 -13.66 6.50 18.61
C ALA A 54 -14.73 5.85 17.73
N SER A 55 -15.91 5.54 18.30
CA SER A 55 -17.02 4.93 17.57
C SER A 55 -17.58 5.87 16.48
N ARG A 56 -17.75 7.16 16.79
CA ARG A 56 -18.14 8.19 15.82
C ARG A 56 -17.12 8.32 14.70
N ALA A 57 -15.85 8.53 15.03
CA ALA A 57 -14.78 8.68 14.04
C ALA A 57 -14.64 7.46 13.13
N LEU A 58 -14.80 6.24 13.66
CA LEU A 58 -14.82 5.01 12.86
C LEU A 58 -16.00 4.97 11.89
N ARG A 59 -17.19 5.36 12.35
CA ARG A 59 -18.40 5.36 11.52
C ARG A 59 -18.28 6.37 10.38
N ASP A 60 -17.82 7.58 10.69
CA ASP A 60 -17.63 8.65 9.70
C ASP A 60 -16.62 8.21 8.65
N HIS A 61 -15.46 7.67 9.06
CA HIS A 61 -14.45 7.12 8.14
C HIS A 61 -15.02 6.09 7.15
N VAL A 62 -15.89 5.18 7.61
CA VAL A 62 -16.51 4.15 6.76
C VAL A 62 -17.51 4.77 5.79
N LEU A 63 -18.36 5.70 6.26
CA LEU A 63 -19.38 6.34 5.43
C LEU A 63 -18.74 7.24 4.35
N ASP A 64 -17.73 8.01 4.72
CA ASP A 64 -16.99 8.86 3.78
C ASP A 64 -16.23 8.02 2.75
N SER A 65 -15.58 6.94 3.19
CA SER A 65 -14.92 5.99 2.27
C SER A 65 -15.90 5.34 1.31
N LYS A 66 -17.11 5.00 1.77
CA LYS A 66 -18.18 4.49 0.92
C LYS A 66 -18.63 5.53 -0.10
N ALA A 67 -18.90 6.76 0.33
CA ALA A 67 -19.33 7.85 -0.55
C ALA A 67 -18.29 8.12 -1.66
N ARG A 68 -17.01 8.18 -1.31
CA ARG A 68 -15.90 8.32 -2.28
C ARG A 68 -15.84 7.17 -3.27
N THR A 69 -16.04 5.93 -2.79
CA THR A 69 -16.05 4.74 -3.65
C THR A 69 -17.19 4.80 -4.67
N LEU A 70 -18.40 5.14 -4.23
CA LEU A 70 -19.58 5.23 -5.10
C LEU A 70 -19.40 6.31 -6.17
N ARG A 71 -18.84 7.47 -5.80
CA ARG A 71 -18.52 8.54 -6.75
C ARG A 71 -17.50 8.09 -7.79
N LYS A 72 -16.43 7.41 -7.37
CA LYS A 72 -15.41 6.89 -8.31
C LYS A 72 -15.98 5.85 -9.28
N GLN A 73 -16.98 5.07 -8.83
CA GLN A 73 -17.68 4.09 -9.66
C GLN A 73 -18.64 4.75 -10.65
N SER A 74 -19.39 5.79 -10.24
CA SER A 74 -20.27 6.53 -11.16
C SER A 74 -19.48 7.25 -12.25
N ASP A 75 -18.27 7.71 -11.93
CA ASP A 75 -17.40 8.42 -12.87
C ASP A 75 -16.66 7.46 -13.83
N THR A 76 -16.65 6.15 -13.54
CA THR A 76 -16.06 5.12 -14.41
C THR A 76 -17.14 4.59 -15.36
N PRO A 77 -17.06 4.81 -16.68
CA PRO A 77 -18.07 4.30 -17.60
C PRO A 77 -18.13 2.77 -17.52
N LEU A 78 -19.34 2.23 -17.45
CA LEU A 78 -19.63 0.80 -17.46
C LEU A 78 -19.12 0.19 -18.79
N GLY A 79 -17.88 -0.31 -18.80
CA GLY A 79 -17.24 -0.87 -20.00
C GLY A 79 -15.87 -0.31 -20.35
N ALA A 80 -15.31 0.64 -19.60
CA ALA A 80 -13.92 1.02 -19.79
C ALA A 80 -13.01 -0.16 -19.41
N ALA A 81 -12.45 -0.83 -20.42
CA ALA A 81 -11.51 -1.93 -20.25
C ALA A 81 -10.36 -1.48 -19.33
N PRO A 82 -9.93 -2.31 -18.36
CA PRO A 82 -8.82 -1.95 -17.50
C PRO A 82 -7.60 -1.62 -18.36
N PRO A 83 -6.79 -0.60 -18.01
CA PRO A 83 -5.55 -0.32 -18.73
C PRO A 83 -4.74 -1.61 -18.75
N ARG A 84 -4.53 -2.14 -19.96
CA ARG A 84 -3.80 -3.38 -20.18
C ARG A 84 -2.39 -3.15 -19.65
N LEU A 85 -2.07 -3.72 -18.48
CA LEU A 85 -0.72 -3.70 -17.95
C LEU A 85 0.19 -4.28 -19.03
N ALA A 86 1.06 -3.44 -19.59
CA ALA A 86 2.04 -3.88 -20.57
C ALA A 86 2.83 -5.05 -19.94
N PRO A 87 3.02 -6.17 -20.66
CA PRO A 87 3.78 -7.28 -20.11
C PRO A 87 5.18 -6.77 -19.72
N PRO A 88 5.74 -7.23 -18.58
CA PRO A 88 7.10 -6.85 -18.23
C PRO A 88 8.02 -7.29 -19.36
N ALA A 89 8.78 -6.33 -19.92
CA ALA A 89 9.76 -6.61 -20.95
C ALA A 89 10.71 -7.69 -20.43
N VAL A 90 10.64 -8.88 -21.04
CA VAL A 90 11.52 -10.00 -20.70
C VAL A 90 12.93 -9.55 -21.08
N ARG A 91 13.71 -9.13 -20.08
CA ARG A 91 15.12 -8.78 -20.26
C ARG A 91 15.89 -10.07 -20.54
N SER A 92 15.98 -10.43 -21.83
CA SER A 92 16.81 -11.53 -22.30
C SER A 92 18.27 -11.24 -21.95
N ALA A 93 18.74 -11.84 -20.87
CA ALA A 93 20.15 -11.83 -20.51
C ALA A 93 20.91 -12.74 -21.48
N ARG A 94 21.34 -12.19 -22.62
CA ARG A 94 22.41 -12.82 -23.41
C ARG A 94 23.71 -12.68 -22.62
N ARG A 95 24.04 -13.75 -21.91
CA ARG A 95 25.36 -14.03 -21.36
C ARG A 95 26.28 -14.31 -22.56
N SER A 96 27.19 -13.40 -22.88
CA SER A 96 28.35 -13.72 -23.72
C SER A 96 29.60 -13.32 -22.95
N ALA A 97 30.37 -14.34 -22.62
CA ALA A 97 31.66 -14.23 -21.96
C ALA A 97 32.65 -13.52 -22.87
N ALA A 98 33.30 -12.49 -22.33
CA ALA A 98 34.59 -12.03 -22.79
C ALA A 98 35.45 -11.87 -21.54
N VAL A 99 36.40 -12.79 -21.38
CA VAL A 99 37.49 -12.71 -20.42
C VAL A 99 38.49 -11.70 -20.97
N PRO A 100 38.88 -10.65 -20.23
CA PRO A 100 40.17 -10.02 -20.42
C PRO A 100 41.12 -10.50 -19.32
N THR A 101 42.21 -11.09 -19.78
CA THR A 101 43.39 -11.47 -19.01
C THR A 101 44.01 -10.25 -18.35
N ALA A 102 44.30 -10.35 -17.06
CA ALA A 102 45.03 -9.34 -16.28
C ALA A 102 46.53 -9.40 -16.59
N PRO A 103 47.25 -8.27 -16.54
CA PRO A 103 48.66 -8.26 -16.19
C PRO A 103 48.85 -7.88 -14.71
N THR A 104 49.54 -8.78 -14.02
CA THR A 104 50.24 -8.62 -12.74
C THR A 104 51.08 -7.34 -12.66
N THR A 105 51.12 -6.65 -11.51
CA THR A 105 52.34 -6.30 -10.74
C THR A 105 52.03 -5.59 -9.39
N ALA A 106 52.37 -6.29 -8.29
CA ALA A 106 52.90 -5.91 -6.96
C ALA A 106 52.32 -4.79 -6.04
N PRO A 107 52.43 -4.94 -4.68
CA PRO A 107 51.78 -4.08 -3.69
C PRO A 107 52.72 -3.06 -3.03
N ALA A 108 52.18 -1.91 -2.59
CA ALA A 108 52.89 -0.95 -1.74
C ALA A 108 52.07 -0.54 -0.49
N ARG A 109 52.43 -1.20 0.61
CA ARG A 109 52.78 -0.66 1.94
C ARG A 109 51.74 0.12 2.77
N LYS A 110 51.45 -0.46 3.94
CA LYS A 110 50.84 0.13 5.14
C LYS A 110 51.67 1.29 5.72
N ALA A 111 50.98 2.30 6.26
CA ALA A 111 51.36 3.13 7.41
C ALA A 111 50.02 3.44 8.13
N LYS A 112 49.67 3.05 9.36
CA LYS A 112 50.30 3.03 10.70
C LYS A 112 50.60 4.43 11.28
N HIS A 113 49.83 4.74 12.32
CA HIS A 113 50.05 5.66 13.45
C HIS A 113 49.87 7.18 13.22
N ALA A 114 48.88 7.79 13.88
CA ALA A 114 49.02 8.33 15.24
C ALA A 114 47.63 8.41 15.90
#